data_AF-A0A6N2D4G0-F1
#
_entry.id   AF-A0A6N2D4G0-F1
#
_cell.length_a   1.000
_cell.length_b   1.000
_cell.length_c   1.000
_cell.angle_alpha   90.00
_cell.angle_beta   90.00
_cell.angle_gamma   90.00
#
_symmetry.space_group_name_H-M   'P 1'
#
loop_
_entity.id
_entity.type
_entity.pdbx_description
1 polymer ?
#
loop_
_entity_poly.entity_id
_entity_poly.type
_entity_poly.pdbx_seq_one_letter_code
_entity_poly.pdbx_strand_id
1 'polypeptide(L)'
;MLLARPGDTIACSGAGSTGADGASATTWTWTHVTPSEGAPFTPSATARDASYAVGEPGPEIVRLESGNAAGDACEPEWVQTAVVDRSSEGLFIVIGWRAEATGSPMGSRDVDVYLRRGETGLWRGSGTSVFWQQRAPTWTRGERLMNPVLVQDSIRDGGPEVLHVPSWFSEETFSVGVHYYTTTNNASAAPVLVDLLLVRDGRVVHRSEGVRLGGDQQFWHAVDFSGSSPTVTPVNAFSRFTE
;
A
#
# COMPACT_ATOMS: atom_id res chain seq x y z
N MET A 1 4.05 5.21 -5.05
CA MET A 1 3.60 3.90 -5.62
C MET A 1 3.47 3.95 -7.15
N LEU A 2 3.80 2.85 -7.85
CA LEU A 2 3.67 2.65 -9.30
C LEU A 2 2.48 1.73 -9.64
N LEU A 3 1.93 1.84 -10.86
CA LEU A 3 0.97 0.88 -11.40
C LEU A 3 1.63 0.13 -12.56
N ALA A 4 1.52 -1.19 -12.57
CA ALA A 4 2.07 -2.06 -13.60
C ALA A 4 1.11 -3.20 -13.95
N ARG A 5 1.46 -3.94 -15.00
CA ARG A 5 0.82 -5.19 -15.40
C ARG A 5 1.83 -6.34 -15.40
N PRO A 6 1.35 -7.58 -15.33
CA PRO A 6 2.21 -8.73 -15.57
C PRO A 6 2.97 -8.59 -16.89
N GLY A 7 4.29 -8.76 -16.82
CA GLY A 7 5.22 -8.63 -17.94
C GLY A 7 5.71 -7.20 -18.24
N ASP A 8 5.19 -6.16 -17.59
CA ASP A 8 5.78 -4.82 -17.67
C ASP A 8 7.20 -4.84 -17.07
N THR A 9 8.07 -3.93 -17.51
CA THR A 9 9.40 -3.76 -16.91
C THR A 9 9.43 -2.51 -16.05
N ILE A 10 9.81 -2.65 -14.78
CA ILE A 10 10.01 -1.51 -13.87
C ILE A 10 11.49 -1.17 -13.81
N ALA A 11 11.82 0.06 -14.20
CA ALA A 11 13.15 0.62 -14.04
C ALA A 11 13.31 1.21 -12.63
N CYS A 12 14.39 0.85 -11.96
CA CYS A 12 14.76 1.27 -10.62
C CYS A 12 16.12 1.98 -10.68
N SER A 13 16.26 3.11 -9.98
CA SER A 13 17.52 3.86 -9.95
C SER A 13 17.95 4.14 -8.52
N GLY A 14 19.19 3.78 -8.21
CA GLY A 14 19.89 4.17 -6.99
C GLY A 14 20.69 5.47 -7.16
N ALA A 15 20.37 6.27 -8.18
CA ALA A 15 20.99 7.58 -8.37
C ALA A 15 20.56 8.52 -7.23
N GLY A 16 21.52 9.31 -6.72
CA GLY A 16 21.27 10.25 -5.63
C GLY A 16 21.27 9.63 -4.23
N SER A 17 21.47 8.32 -4.10
CA SER A 17 21.69 7.68 -2.80
C SER A 17 22.88 8.30 -2.08
N THR A 18 22.63 8.82 -0.88
CA THR A 18 23.62 9.50 -0.04
C THR A 18 23.52 8.97 1.39
N GLY A 19 24.67 8.78 2.02
CA GLY A 19 24.79 8.41 3.42
C GLY A 19 24.41 9.57 4.34
N ALA A 20 24.22 9.27 5.63
CA ALA A 20 23.89 10.28 6.64
C ALA A 20 24.97 11.36 6.79
N ASP A 21 26.21 11.05 6.45
CA ASP A 21 27.36 11.96 6.42
C ASP A 21 27.44 12.81 5.14
N GLY A 22 26.50 12.62 4.20
CA GLY A 22 26.49 13.26 2.89
C GLY A 22 27.40 12.60 1.85
N ALA A 23 28.07 11.48 2.18
CA ALA A 23 28.87 10.74 1.22
C ALA A 23 27.98 10.05 0.18
N SER A 24 28.43 10.01 -1.08
CA SER A 24 27.71 9.28 -2.12
C SER A 24 27.81 7.76 -1.90
N ALA A 25 26.72 7.05 -2.20
CA ALA A 25 26.74 5.60 -2.21
C ALA A 25 27.69 5.07 -3.30
N THR A 26 28.40 3.99 -2.97
CA THR A 26 29.30 3.25 -3.85
C THR A 26 28.89 1.79 -4.03
N THR A 27 27.93 1.30 -3.25
CA THR A 27 27.35 -0.04 -3.35
C THR A 27 25.82 0.02 -3.36
N TRP A 28 25.20 -0.95 -4.02
CA TRP A 28 23.75 -1.08 -4.14
C TRP A 28 23.36 -2.56 -4.05
N THR A 29 22.22 -2.83 -3.44
CA THR A 29 21.59 -4.15 -3.37
C THR A 29 20.08 -3.98 -3.51
N TRP A 30 19.52 -4.48 -4.61
CA TRP A 30 18.10 -4.57 -4.87
C TRP A 30 17.57 -5.92 -4.41
N THR A 31 16.50 -5.90 -3.63
CA THR A 31 15.87 -7.11 -3.09
C THR A 31 14.37 -7.07 -3.30
N HIS A 32 13.80 -8.18 -3.78
CA HIS A 32 12.36 -8.39 -3.76
C HIS A 32 11.91 -8.68 -2.32
N VAL A 33 11.04 -7.82 -1.79
CA VAL A 33 10.42 -8.01 -0.48
C VAL A 33 9.07 -8.69 -0.63
N THR A 34 8.33 -8.36 -1.69
CA THR A 34 7.08 -9.04 -2.04
C THR A 34 6.95 -9.10 -3.57
N PRO A 35 6.66 -10.27 -4.17
CA PRO A 35 6.88 -11.59 -3.56
C PRO A 35 8.36 -11.76 -3.18
N SER A 36 8.70 -12.61 -2.22
CA SER A 36 10.11 -12.81 -1.81
C SER A 36 10.98 -13.44 -2.90
N GLU A 37 10.35 -14.11 -3.87
CA GLU A 37 10.98 -14.68 -5.06
C GLU A 37 10.41 -13.99 -6.30
N GLY A 38 10.88 -12.77 -6.57
CA GLY A 38 10.53 -12.01 -7.78
C GLY A 38 11.44 -12.32 -8.97
N ALA A 39 11.18 -11.64 -10.10
CA ALA A 39 12.01 -11.75 -11.28
C ALA A 39 13.46 -11.30 -11.01
N PRO A 40 14.45 -11.86 -11.73
CA PRO A 40 15.82 -11.40 -11.56
C PRO A 40 16.01 -9.95 -12.01
N PHE A 41 16.79 -9.19 -11.25
CA PHE A 41 17.19 -7.83 -11.62
C PHE A 41 18.19 -7.84 -12.79
N THR A 42 17.96 -6.97 -13.76
CA THR A 42 18.82 -6.72 -14.92
C THR A 42 19.42 -5.30 -14.84
N PRO A 43 20.75 -5.11 -14.97
CA PRO A 43 21.75 -6.12 -15.31
C PRO A 43 22.16 -7.05 -14.14
N SER A 44 22.00 -6.58 -12.90
CA SER A 44 22.14 -7.40 -11.68
C SER A 44 21.43 -6.73 -10.51
N ALA A 45 21.22 -7.48 -9.42
CA ALA A 45 20.72 -6.93 -8.16
C ALA A 45 21.70 -5.97 -7.48
N THR A 46 22.97 -5.91 -7.92
CA THR A 46 24.01 -5.05 -7.34
C THR A 46 24.36 -3.83 -8.18
N ALA A 47 23.68 -3.66 -9.32
CA ALA A 47 23.85 -2.50 -10.16
C ALA A 47 23.17 -1.27 -9.53
N ARG A 48 23.77 -0.09 -9.71
CA ARG A 48 23.15 1.18 -9.29
C ARG A 48 21.76 1.35 -9.90
N ASP A 49 21.68 1.13 -11.20
CA ASP A 49 20.44 1.20 -11.96
C ASP A 49 20.10 -0.23 -12.39
N ALA A 50 18.90 -0.67 -12.02
CA ALA A 50 18.43 -2.02 -12.26
C ALA A 50 17.00 -1.98 -12.80
N SER A 51 16.54 -3.11 -13.33
CA SER A 51 15.16 -3.28 -13.73
C SER A 51 14.73 -4.70 -13.50
N TYR A 52 13.43 -4.94 -13.38
CA TYR A 52 12.89 -6.28 -13.24
C TYR A 52 11.57 -6.37 -14.02
N ALA A 53 11.23 -7.58 -14.46
CA ALA A 53 9.94 -7.86 -15.07
C ALA A 53 8.91 -8.11 -13.98
N VAL A 54 7.76 -7.46 -14.10
CA VAL A 54 6.65 -7.56 -13.16
C VAL A 54 5.99 -8.92 -13.30
N GLY A 55 5.73 -9.57 -12.16
CA GLY A 55 5.16 -10.90 -12.07
C GLY A 55 3.63 -10.90 -12.12
N GLU A 56 3.03 -11.82 -11.37
CA GLU A 56 1.59 -12.02 -11.30
C GLU A 56 0.85 -10.83 -10.65
N PRO A 57 -0.46 -10.68 -10.88
CA PRO A 57 -1.27 -9.63 -10.26
C PRO A 57 -1.19 -9.68 -8.74
N GLY A 58 -1.04 -8.52 -8.13
CA GLY A 58 -0.78 -8.36 -6.71
C GLY A 58 0.15 -7.18 -6.46
N PRO A 59 0.40 -6.85 -5.20
CA PRO A 59 1.43 -5.89 -4.88
C PRO A 59 2.83 -6.47 -5.08
N GLU A 60 3.76 -5.63 -5.51
CA GLU A 60 5.18 -5.91 -5.50
C GLU A 60 5.94 -4.82 -4.77
N ILE A 61 6.88 -5.24 -3.93
CA ILE A 61 7.78 -4.35 -3.20
C ILE A 61 9.20 -4.75 -3.53
N VAL A 62 9.98 -3.78 -3.97
CA VAL A 62 11.42 -3.89 -4.10
C VAL A 62 12.09 -2.90 -3.14
N ARG A 63 13.12 -3.36 -2.43
CA ARG A 63 13.95 -2.55 -1.53
C ARG A 63 15.32 -2.30 -2.14
N LEU A 64 15.79 -1.07 -2.04
CA LEU A 64 17.17 -0.69 -2.26
C LEU A 64 17.88 -0.55 -0.91
N GLU A 65 18.96 -1.29 -0.73
CA GLU A 65 19.99 -0.99 0.27
C GLU A 65 21.21 -0.44 -0.45
N SER A 66 21.83 0.61 0.09
CA SER A 66 23.04 1.19 -0.49
C SER A 66 24.02 1.59 0.61
N GLY A 67 25.30 1.70 0.27
CA GLY A 67 26.34 2.06 1.24
C GLY A 67 27.50 2.82 0.61
N ASN A 68 28.26 3.54 1.44
CA ASN A 68 29.42 4.33 1.00
C ASN A 68 30.72 3.48 1.05
N ALA A 69 31.84 4.08 0.64
CA ALA A 69 33.14 3.40 0.60
C ALA A 69 33.71 3.08 2.00
N ALA A 70 33.22 3.73 3.05
CA ALA A 70 33.57 3.45 4.44
C ALA A 70 32.78 2.25 5.02
N GLY A 71 31.77 1.77 4.29
CA GLY A 71 30.88 0.69 4.73
C GLY A 71 29.65 1.18 5.49
N ASP A 72 29.40 2.49 5.55
CA ASP A 72 28.20 3.03 6.17
C ASP A 72 26.99 2.77 5.28
N ALA A 73 25.92 2.27 5.88
CA ALA A 73 24.65 2.08 5.20
C ALA A 73 23.92 3.42 5.01
N CYS A 74 23.35 3.61 3.82
CA CYS A 74 22.33 4.62 3.58
C CYS A 74 20.98 4.09 4.07
N GLU A 75 20.02 4.99 4.25
CA GLU A 75 18.63 4.59 4.52
C GLU A 75 18.07 3.77 3.34
N PRO A 76 17.32 2.68 3.63
CA PRO A 76 16.73 1.87 2.58
C PRO A 76 15.61 2.64 1.87
N GLU A 77 15.55 2.50 0.55
CA GLU A 77 14.50 3.09 -0.29
C GLU A 77 13.60 1.98 -0.84
N TRP A 78 12.32 2.29 -1.07
CA TRP A 78 11.30 1.30 -1.40
C TRP A 78 10.57 1.67 -2.69
N VAL A 79 10.57 0.74 -3.64
CA VAL A 79 9.74 0.80 -4.85
C VAL A 79 8.52 -0.08 -4.63
N GLN A 80 7.38 0.56 -4.46
CA GLN A 80 6.09 -0.11 -4.31
C GLN A 80 5.31 -0.04 -5.63
N THR A 81 4.93 -1.21 -6.15
CA THR A 81 4.22 -1.38 -7.41
C THR A 81 2.92 -2.13 -7.15
N ALA A 82 1.79 -1.59 -7.62
CA ALA A 82 0.54 -2.32 -7.72
C ALA A 82 0.51 -3.01 -9.09
N VAL A 83 0.50 -4.34 -9.12
CA VAL A 83 0.37 -5.13 -10.35
C VAL A 83 -1.08 -5.52 -10.52
N VAL A 84 -1.71 -5.09 -11.60
CA VAL A 84 -3.13 -5.34 -11.84
C VAL A 84 -3.31 -5.95 -13.23
N ASP A 85 -3.94 -7.13 -13.29
CA ASP A 85 -4.41 -7.68 -14.56
C ASP A 85 -5.64 -6.91 -15.04
N ARG A 86 -5.78 -6.73 -16.36
CA ARG A 86 -7.02 -6.25 -16.94
C ARG A 86 -8.13 -7.30 -16.92
N SER A 87 -7.79 -8.57 -16.74
CA SER A 87 -8.76 -9.66 -16.64
C SER A 87 -9.40 -9.78 -15.25
N SER A 88 -8.79 -9.21 -14.20
CA SER A 88 -9.38 -9.22 -12.86
C SER A 88 -10.50 -8.19 -12.78
N GLU A 89 -11.73 -8.69 -12.88
CA GLU A 89 -12.91 -7.84 -12.71
C GLU A 89 -12.98 -7.23 -11.31
N GLY A 90 -13.31 -5.94 -11.24
CA GLY A 90 -13.59 -5.25 -9.98
C GLY A 90 -12.60 -4.14 -9.67
N LEU A 91 -12.50 -3.81 -8.39
CA LEU A 91 -11.73 -2.69 -7.87
C LEU A 91 -10.65 -3.19 -6.90
N PHE A 92 -9.41 -2.78 -7.13
CA PHE A 92 -8.32 -2.90 -6.19
C PHE A 92 -8.13 -1.58 -5.47
N ILE A 93 -7.99 -1.63 -4.15
CA ILE A 93 -7.64 -0.51 -3.29
C ILE A 93 -6.27 -0.87 -2.71
N VAL A 94 -5.28 -0.03 -3.01
CA VAL A 94 -3.89 -0.25 -2.61
C VAL A 94 -3.45 0.95 -1.81
N ILE A 95 -2.90 0.74 -0.62
CA ILE A 95 -2.15 1.77 0.08
C ILE A 95 -0.69 1.39 0.20
N GLY A 96 0.18 2.36 0.07
CA GLY A 96 1.58 2.27 0.44
C GLY A 96 1.91 3.39 1.41
N TRP A 97 2.83 3.19 2.33
CA TRP A 97 3.18 4.21 3.31
C TRP A 97 4.68 4.20 3.66
N ARG A 98 5.16 5.35 4.15
CA ARG A 98 6.53 5.53 4.61
C ARG A 98 6.58 6.44 5.82
N ALA A 99 7.63 6.35 6.62
CA ALA A 99 7.91 7.34 7.65
C ALA A 99 8.19 8.72 7.01
N GLU A 100 7.68 9.80 7.60
CA GLU A 100 7.96 11.16 7.13
C GLU A 100 9.41 11.59 7.44
N ALA A 101 9.97 11.09 8.55
CA ALA A 101 11.37 11.33 8.92
C ALA A 101 12.25 10.13 8.58
N THR A 102 13.39 10.40 7.92
CA THR A 102 14.47 9.43 7.68
C THR A 102 15.04 8.92 9.00
N GLY A 103 15.40 7.62 9.07
CA GLY A 103 16.01 7.02 10.27
C GLY A 103 15.06 6.64 11.41
N SER A 104 13.75 6.75 11.21
CA SER A 104 12.77 6.26 12.18
C SER A 104 12.52 4.75 11.99
N PRO A 105 12.79 3.88 12.99
CA PRO A 105 12.53 2.46 12.84
C PRO A 105 11.04 2.21 12.61
N MET A 106 10.72 1.62 11.45
CA MET A 106 9.34 1.32 11.03
C MET A 106 8.70 0.23 11.90
N GLY A 107 9.48 -0.57 12.62
CA GLY A 107 9.02 -1.79 13.30
C GLY A 107 8.00 -1.61 14.44
N SER A 108 7.59 -0.38 14.77
CA SER A 108 6.52 -0.10 15.73
C SER A 108 5.29 0.58 15.12
N ARG A 109 5.30 0.82 13.81
CA ARG A 109 4.28 1.59 13.08
C ARG A 109 3.60 0.67 12.09
N ASP A 110 2.32 0.87 11.93
CA ASP A 110 1.55 0.15 10.93
C ASP A 110 0.39 1.01 10.43
N VAL A 111 0.00 0.78 9.18
CA VAL A 111 -1.05 1.54 8.50
C VAL A 111 -1.97 0.55 7.81
N ASP A 112 -3.17 0.43 8.37
CA ASP A 112 -4.20 -0.48 7.87
C ASP A 112 -5.14 0.22 6.89
N VAL A 113 -5.56 -0.53 5.88
CA VAL A 113 -6.67 -0.12 5.02
C VAL A 113 -7.98 -0.74 5.48
N TYR A 114 -9.05 0.05 5.41
CA TYR A 114 -10.40 -0.34 5.77
C TYR A 114 -11.32 -0.15 4.59
N LEU A 115 -12.17 -1.13 4.35
CA LEU A 115 -13.35 -0.98 3.51
C LEU A 115 -14.58 -1.04 4.39
N ARG A 116 -15.43 -0.03 4.31
CA ARG A 116 -16.73 -0.02 4.98
C ARG A 116 -17.84 -0.08 3.94
N ARG A 117 -18.83 -0.92 4.17
CA ARG A 117 -20.06 -1.02 3.38
C ARG A 117 -21.13 -0.06 3.91
N GLY A 118 -21.70 0.73 3.02
CA GLY A 118 -22.75 1.70 3.31
C GLY A 118 -22.27 2.90 4.15
N GLU A 119 -23.12 3.92 4.22
CA GLU A 119 -22.81 5.16 4.95
C GLU A 119 -22.89 5.01 6.47
N THR A 120 -23.73 4.09 6.94
CA THR A 120 -24.02 3.87 8.38
C THR A 120 -23.25 2.69 8.97
N GLY A 121 -22.38 2.04 8.21
CA GLY A 121 -21.54 0.95 8.72
C GLY A 121 -20.57 1.42 9.81
N LEU A 122 -20.17 0.50 10.68
CA LEU A 122 -19.04 0.73 11.59
C LEU A 122 -17.74 0.38 10.86
N TRP A 123 -16.68 1.18 11.05
CA TRP A 123 -15.37 0.88 10.50
C TRP A 123 -14.78 -0.41 11.08
N ARG A 124 -15.08 -0.73 12.36
CA ARG A 124 -14.82 -2.05 12.98
C ARG A 124 -16.09 -2.86 13.26
N GLY A 125 -16.88 -3.10 12.22
CA GLY A 125 -18.07 -3.95 12.32
C GLY A 125 -17.87 -5.31 11.68
N SER A 126 -18.02 -6.40 12.46
CA SER A 126 -17.98 -7.79 11.99
C SER A 126 -18.98 -8.10 10.86
N GLY A 127 -19.96 -7.23 10.62
CA GLY A 127 -20.92 -7.33 9.54
C GLY A 127 -20.86 -6.22 8.49
N THR A 128 -20.00 -5.20 8.65
CA THR A 128 -20.06 -3.99 7.81
C THR A 128 -18.72 -3.56 7.23
N SER A 129 -17.60 -4.20 7.62
CA SER A 129 -16.28 -3.78 7.14
C SER A 129 -15.32 -4.93 6.81
N VAL A 130 -14.26 -4.58 6.10
CA VAL A 130 -13.09 -5.40 5.81
C VAL A 130 -11.86 -4.67 6.32
N PHE A 131 -11.05 -5.35 7.12
CA PHE A 131 -9.89 -4.79 7.81
C PHE A 131 -8.96 -5.91 8.31
N TRP A 132 -7.79 -5.59 8.89
CA TRP A 132 -6.74 -6.56 9.27
C TRP A 132 -7.24 -7.79 10.08
N GLN A 133 -8.17 -7.61 11.04
CA GLN A 133 -8.76 -8.74 11.79
C GLN A 133 -9.96 -9.40 11.09
N GLN A 134 -10.57 -8.72 10.12
CA GLN A 134 -11.69 -9.23 9.34
C GLN A 134 -11.36 -9.11 7.85
N ARG A 135 -10.49 -10.01 7.39
CA ARG A 135 -9.96 -9.96 6.03
C ARG A 135 -10.97 -10.32 4.95
N ALA A 136 -12.06 -11.02 5.30
CA ALA A 136 -13.17 -11.26 4.40
C ALA A 136 -14.47 -11.19 5.22
N PRO A 137 -15.43 -10.33 4.86
CA PRO A 137 -16.69 -10.27 5.56
C PRO A 137 -17.57 -11.46 5.14
N THR A 138 -18.56 -11.79 5.97
CA THR A 138 -19.57 -12.79 5.64
C THR A 138 -20.79 -12.14 4.99
N TRP A 139 -20.58 -11.12 4.15
CA TRP A 139 -21.67 -10.51 3.41
C TRP A 139 -22.26 -11.57 2.48
N THR A 140 -23.57 -11.70 2.48
CA THR A 140 -24.25 -12.65 1.59
C THR A 140 -25.20 -11.87 0.70
N ARG A 141 -25.10 -12.12 -0.60
CA ARG A 141 -26.09 -11.71 -1.60
C ARG A 141 -26.35 -12.90 -2.51
N GLY A 142 -27.28 -13.76 -2.10
CA GLY A 142 -27.54 -15.03 -2.78
C GLY A 142 -26.43 -16.07 -2.56
N GLU A 143 -26.15 -16.89 -3.58
CA GLU A 143 -25.22 -18.04 -3.51
C GLU A 143 -23.75 -17.69 -3.78
N ARG A 144 -23.42 -16.42 -4.06
CA ARG A 144 -22.04 -16.02 -4.41
C ARG A 144 -21.23 -15.67 -3.16
N LEU A 145 -20.10 -16.37 -2.98
CA LEU A 145 -19.19 -16.28 -1.83
C LEU A 145 -18.03 -15.28 -2.00
N MET A 146 -17.95 -14.56 -3.12
CA MET A 146 -16.81 -13.69 -3.42
C MET A 146 -16.96 -12.31 -2.76
N ASN A 147 -16.82 -12.25 -1.45
CA ASN A 147 -16.85 -10.99 -0.71
C ASN A 147 -15.58 -10.17 -0.93
N PRO A 148 -15.60 -8.84 -0.67
CA PRO A 148 -14.39 -8.07 -0.71
C PRO A 148 -13.39 -8.62 0.29
N VAL A 149 -12.11 -8.61 -0.07
CA VAL A 149 -11.09 -9.32 0.69
C VAL A 149 -9.84 -8.46 0.83
N LEU A 150 -9.26 -8.44 2.03
CA LEU A 150 -7.91 -7.97 2.28
C LEU A 150 -6.94 -9.04 1.79
N VAL A 151 -6.52 -8.88 0.54
CA VAL A 151 -5.63 -9.79 -0.19
C VAL A 151 -4.24 -9.79 0.44
N GLN A 152 -3.76 -8.60 0.82
CA GLN A 152 -2.49 -8.43 1.49
C GLN A 152 -2.64 -7.52 2.70
N ASP A 153 -2.09 -8.01 3.81
CA ASP A 153 -1.96 -7.35 5.10
C ASP A 153 -0.48 -7.44 5.50
N SER A 154 0.20 -6.31 5.42
CA SER A 154 1.63 -6.14 5.59
C SER A 154 1.91 -5.44 6.91
N ILE A 155 2.04 -6.25 7.95
CA ILE A 155 2.35 -5.84 9.33
C ILE A 155 3.74 -5.18 9.53
N ARG A 156 4.54 -5.00 8.47
CA ARG A 156 5.89 -4.42 8.49
C ARG A 156 6.19 -3.63 7.21
N ASP A 157 7.19 -2.75 7.30
CA ASP A 157 7.96 -2.23 6.15
C ASP A 157 7.21 -1.36 5.12
N GLY A 158 6.12 -0.70 5.51
CA GLY A 158 5.54 0.37 4.69
C GLY A 158 4.40 -0.07 3.77
N GLY A 159 3.88 -1.28 3.96
CA GLY A 159 2.86 -1.84 3.10
C GLY A 159 3.45 -2.41 1.79
N PRO A 160 2.62 -2.73 0.79
CA PRO A 160 1.25 -2.24 0.69
C PRO A 160 0.23 -3.14 1.37
N GLU A 161 -0.87 -2.52 1.78
CA GLU A 161 -2.13 -3.22 2.00
C GLU A 161 -2.91 -3.25 0.70
N VAL A 162 -3.55 -4.39 0.40
CA VAL A 162 -4.33 -4.56 -0.82
C VAL A 162 -5.68 -5.15 -0.50
N LEU A 163 -6.75 -4.41 -0.82
CA LEU A 163 -8.12 -4.89 -0.83
C LEU A 163 -8.61 -5.11 -2.26
N HIS A 164 -9.34 -6.20 -2.49
CA HIS A 164 -10.09 -6.43 -3.71
C HIS A 164 -11.59 -6.37 -3.43
N VAL A 165 -12.31 -5.59 -4.23
CA VAL A 165 -13.78 -5.48 -4.23
C VAL A 165 -14.28 -6.03 -5.56
N PRO A 166 -14.95 -7.19 -5.57
CA PRO A 166 -15.44 -7.80 -6.79
C PRO A 166 -16.47 -6.95 -7.54
N SER A 167 -16.45 -7.03 -8.87
CA SER A 167 -17.29 -6.24 -9.80
C SER A 167 -18.79 -6.34 -9.55
N TRP A 168 -19.26 -7.46 -8.97
CA TRP A 168 -20.68 -7.71 -8.75
C TRP A 168 -21.28 -6.96 -7.55
N PHE A 169 -20.48 -6.25 -6.74
CA PHE A 169 -20.96 -5.32 -5.71
C PHE A 169 -21.48 -3.99 -6.27
N SER A 170 -22.01 -4.00 -7.50
CA SER A 170 -22.28 -2.81 -8.30
C SER A 170 -23.32 -1.85 -7.69
N GLU A 171 -24.26 -2.35 -6.90
CA GLU A 171 -25.32 -1.49 -6.33
C GLU A 171 -25.00 -0.93 -4.95
N GLU A 172 -23.84 -1.27 -4.39
CA GLU A 172 -23.50 -0.90 -3.02
C GLU A 172 -22.57 0.31 -2.98
N THR A 173 -22.74 1.11 -1.93
CA THR A 173 -21.82 2.19 -1.58
C THR A 173 -20.79 1.69 -0.59
N PHE A 174 -19.57 2.17 -0.76
CA PHE A 174 -18.43 1.84 0.07
C PHE A 174 -17.67 3.09 0.44
N SER A 175 -17.01 3.03 1.59
CA SER A 175 -16.03 4.01 2.03
C SER A 175 -14.68 3.32 2.20
N VAL A 176 -13.60 4.01 1.83
CA VAL A 176 -12.22 3.60 2.11
C VAL A 176 -11.67 4.46 3.24
N GLY A 177 -11.16 3.79 4.26
CA GLY A 177 -10.50 4.37 5.41
C GLY A 177 -9.06 3.91 5.51
N VAL A 178 -8.21 4.74 6.10
CA VAL A 178 -6.83 4.40 6.40
C VAL A 178 -6.54 4.74 7.87
N HIS A 179 -6.04 3.78 8.62
CA HIS A 179 -5.78 3.92 10.05
C HIS A 179 -4.30 3.79 10.33
N TYR A 180 -3.70 4.84 10.87
CA TYR A 180 -2.34 4.80 11.38
C TYR A 180 -2.35 4.44 12.86
N TYR A 181 -1.59 3.42 13.24
CA TYR A 181 -1.38 3.05 14.63
C TYR A 181 0.06 2.64 14.92
N THR A 182 0.39 2.63 16.21
CA THR A 182 1.65 2.12 16.73
C THR A 182 1.43 0.99 17.71
N THR A 183 2.27 -0.04 17.65
CA THR A 183 2.19 -1.21 18.53
C THR A 183 2.53 -0.89 19.99
N THR A 184 3.07 0.31 20.26
CA THR A 184 3.51 0.75 21.59
C THR A 184 2.66 1.89 22.18
N ASN A 185 1.53 2.26 21.55
CA ASN A 185 0.68 3.40 21.95
C ASN A 185 1.50 4.66 22.25
N ASN A 186 2.44 4.99 21.36
CA ASN A 186 3.36 6.08 21.58
C ASN A 186 2.76 7.38 21.04
N ALA A 187 2.32 8.29 21.93
CA ALA A 187 1.79 9.60 21.55
C ALA A 187 2.80 10.47 20.78
N SER A 188 4.09 10.12 20.82
CA SER A 188 5.18 10.77 20.06
C SER A 188 5.53 10.01 18.77
N ALA A 189 4.62 9.16 18.27
CA ALA A 189 4.81 8.43 17.03
C ALA A 189 5.10 9.39 15.88
N ALA A 190 6.23 9.21 15.20
CA ALA A 190 6.58 10.10 14.11
C ALA A 190 5.60 9.89 12.93
N PRO A 191 5.22 10.96 12.23
CA PRO A 191 4.26 10.92 11.15
C PRO A 191 4.62 9.91 10.05
N VAL A 192 3.58 9.47 9.34
CA VAL A 192 3.70 8.68 8.11
C VAL A 192 3.07 9.42 6.93
N LEU A 193 3.60 9.15 5.74
CA LEU A 193 3.05 9.59 4.47
C LEU A 193 2.43 8.40 3.76
N VAL A 194 1.17 8.51 3.36
CA VAL A 194 0.38 7.45 2.74
C VAL A 194 0.07 7.81 1.29
N ASP A 195 0.35 6.88 0.40
CA ASP A 195 -0.15 6.88 -0.98
C ASP A 195 -1.35 5.93 -1.05
N LEU A 196 -2.46 6.36 -1.66
CA LEU A 196 -3.65 5.55 -1.92
C LEU A 196 -3.90 5.48 -3.43
N LEU A 197 -4.12 4.28 -3.95
CA LEU A 197 -4.45 4.02 -5.34
C LEU A 197 -5.70 3.14 -5.43
N LEU A 198 -6.69 3.59 -6.19
CA LEU A 198 -7.84 2.78 -6.58
C LEU A 198 -7.72 2.44 -8.06
N VAL A 199 -7.70 1.15 -8.37
CA VAL A 199 -7.58 0.62 -9.73
C VAL A 199 -8.81 -0.20 -10.05
N ARG A 200 -9.57 0.21 -11.06
CA ARG A 200 -10.74 -0.53 -11.55
C ARG A 200 -10.50 -1.01 -12.97
N ASP A 201 -10.69 -2.30 -13.20
CA ASP A 201 -10.54 -2.94 -14.52
C ASP A 201 -9.22 -2.54 -15.21
N GLY A 202 -8.12 -2.54 -14.43
CA GLY A 202 -6.78 -2.16 -14.88
C GLY A 202 -6.56 -0.67 -15.18
N ARG A 203 -7.44 0.23 -14.71
CA ARG A 203 -7.32 1.70 -14.84
C ARG A 203 -7.35 2.37 -13.48
N VAL A 204 -6.47 3.35 -13.27
CA VAL A 204 -6.52 4.20 -12.07
C VAL A 204 -7.78 5.05 -12.13
N VAL A 205 -8.63 4.92 -11.11
CA VAL A 205 -9.85 5.74 -10.93
C VAL A 205 -9.71 6.77 -9.83
N HIS A 206 -8.77 6.58 -8.90
CA HIS A 206 -8.39 7.58 -7.91
C HIS A 206 -6.94 7.38 -7.45
N ARG A 207 -6.27 8.50 -7.13
CA ARG A 207 -4.91 8.54 -6.58
C ARG A 207 -4.82 9.68 -5.57
N SER A 208 -4.27 9.39 -4.40
CA SER A 208 -3.82 10.36 -3.41
C SER A 208 -2.37 10.04 -3.06
N GLU A 209 -1.50 11.05 -2.95
CA GLU A 209 -0.07 10.86 -2.73
C GLU A 209 0.40 11.65 -1.51
N GLY A 210 1.25 11.03 -0.70
CA GLY A 210 1.89 11.68 0.44
C GLY A 210 0.91 12.24 1.47
N VAL A 211 -0.26 11.62 1.65
CA VAL A 211 -1.23 12.05 2.65
C VAL A 211 -0.66 11.79 4.04
N ARG A 212 -0.52 12.86 4.82
CA ARG A 212 0.15 12.84 6.10
C ARG A 212 -0.78 12.38 7.23
N LEU A 213 -0.40 11.30 7.90
CA LEU A 213 -0.98 10.89 9.18
C LEU A 213 0.03 11.20 10.29
N GLY A 214 -0.27 12.25 11.05
CA GLY A 214 0.61 12.92 12.00
C GLY A 214 0.71 12.30 13.39
N GLY A 215 -0.08 11.29 13.74
CA GLY A 215 0.01 10.69 15.06
C GLY A 215 -0.74 9.37 15.23
N ASP A 216 -0.39 8.65 16.29
CA ASP A 216 -1.00 7.37 16.67
C ASP A 216 -2.53 7.46 16.75
N GLN A 217 -3.19 6.42 16.26
CA GLN A 217 -4.66 6.32 16.15
C GLN A 217 -5.31 7.34 15.21
N GLN A 218 -4.55 8.02 14.34
CA GLN A 218 -5.18 8.89 13.35
C GLN A 218 -5.86 8.05 12.27
N PHE A 219 -7.06 8.47 11.91
CA PHE A 219 -7.84 7.89 10.83
C PHE A 219 -8.06 8.91 9.72
N TRP A 220 -8.01 8.42 8.49
CA TRP A 220 -8.31 9.15 7.29
C TRP A 220 -9.42 8.45 6.52
N HIS A 221 -10.60 9.07 6.48
CA HIS A 221 -11.65 8.70 5.55
C HIS A 221 -11.29 9.30 4.19
N ALA A 222 -10.75 8.46 3.33
CA ALA A 222 -10.13 8.88 2.08
C ALA A 222 -11.17 9.16 1.00
N VAL A 223 -11.98 8.15 0.68
CA VAL A 223 -12.92 8.20 -0.44
C VAL A 223 -14.21 7.45 -0.15
N ASP A 224 -15.27 7.85 -0.83
CA ASP A 224 -16.50 7.10 -1.00
C ASP A 224 -16.67 6.70 -2.47
N PHE A 225 -17.27 5.54 -2.74
CA PHE A 225 -17.58 5.11 -4.09
C PHE A 225 -18.80 4.19 -4.12
N SER A 226 -19.39 4.05 -5.30
CA SER A 226 -20.37 2.99 -5.59
C SER A 226 -19.70 1.90 -6.43
N GLY A 227 -20.05 0.64 -6.19
CA GLY A 227 -19.50 -0.48 -6.96
C GLY A 227 -19.78 -0.36 -8.46
N SER A 228 -20.89 0.26 -8.86
CA SER A 228 -21.27 0.49 -10.27
C SER A 228 -20.69 1.77 -10.83
N SER A 229 -20.42 2.76 -9.96
CA SER A 229 -19.97 4.06 -10.43
C SER A 229 -18.50 4.02 -10.83
N PRO A 230 -18.12 4.43 -12.05
CA PRO A 230 -16.72 4.59 -12.41
C PRO A 230 -16.06 5.76 -11.65
N THR A 231 -16.86 6.60 -10.98
CA THR A 231 -16.37 7.74 -10.22
C THR A 231 -16.20 7.40 -8.75
N VAL A 232 -15.12 7.93 -8.18
CA VAL A 232 -14.84 7.93 -6.75
C VAL A 232 -14.99 9.36 -6.24
N THR A 233 -15.59 9.53 -5.06
CA THR A 233 -15.77 10.81 -4.38
C THR A 233 -14.70 10.95 -3.30
N PRO A 234 -13.72 11.85 -3.45
CA PRO A 234 -12.78 12.15 -2.37
C PRO A 234 -13.50 12.78 -1.18
N VAL A 235 -13.21 12.28 0.02
CA VAL A 235 -13.75 12.80 1.28
C VAL A 235 -12.69 13.60 2.02
N ASN A 236 -11.50 13.01 2.21
CA ASN A 236 -10.36 13.64 2.88
C ASN A 236 -10.68 14.18 4.29
N ALA A 237 -11.43 13.41 5.07
CA ALA A 237 -11.73 13.74 6.47
C ALA A 237 -10.76 13.00 7.42
N PHE A 238 -10.28 13.71 8.44
CA PHE A 238 -9.38 13.16 9.44
C PHE A 238 -10.06 13.14 10.81
N SER A 239 -9.88 12.04 11.53
CA SER A 239 -10.40 11.87 12.88
C SER A 239 -9.42 11.07 13.74
N ARG A 240 -9.73 10.94 15.02
CA ARG A 240 -9.17 9.85 15.82
C ARG A 240 -9.98 8.60 15.54
N PHE A 241 -9.32 7.47 15.38
CA PHE A 241 -10.01 6.20 15.24
C PHE A 241 -10.72 5.85 16.54
N THR A 242 -12.04 5.94 16.54
CA THR A 242 -12.93 5.49 17.60
C THR A 242 -13.90 4.51 16.95
N GLU A 243 -13.72 3.22 17.24
CA GLU A 243 -14.46 2.02 16.78
C GLU A 243 -15.55 2.17 15.69
#